data_AF-A0A935XA24-F1
#
_entry.id   AF-A0A935XA24-F1
#
_cell.length_a   1.000
_cell.length_b   1.000
_cell.length_c   1.000
_cell.angle_alpha   90.00
_cell.angle_beta   90.00
_cell.angle_gamma   90.00
#
_symmetry.space_group_name_H-M   'P 1'
#
loop_
_entity.id
_entity.type
_entity.pdbx_description
1 polymer ?
#
loop_
_entity_poly.entity_id
_entity_poly.type
_entity_poly.pdbx_seq_one_letter_code
_entity_poly.pdbx_strand_id
1 'polypeptide(L)'
;MTMALSTLGILRLDPDWTEPMIALTIVYIGVENLLALYRARDAGTRPRRSAHWRRIGLVFVFGLIHGVGFSYVLREMGLREDLLGALLYFNAGVELGQIGIIAVTLPALLLWDRARWGRHFSVAVSAAVTLIGAALLVTRL
;
A
#
# COMPACT_ATOMS: atom_id res chain seq x y z
N MET A 1 1.91 -6.95 -13.68
CA MET A 1 3.23 -7.17 -14.33
C MET A 1 4.17 -7.98 -13.44
N THR A 2 4.39 -7.65 -12.15
CA THR A 2 5.19 -8.48 -11.22
C THR A 2 4.53 -9.78 -10.78
N MET A 3 3.22 -9.76 -10.56
CA MET A 3 2.42 -10.95 -10.27
C MET A 3 2.66 -12.06 -11.30
N ALA A 4 2.54 -11.71 -12.59
CA ALA A 4 2.77 -12.65 -13.70
C ALA A 4 4.19 -13.25 -13.69
N LEU A 5 5.24 -12.47 -13.44
CA LEU A 5 6.62 -12.94 -13.39
C LEU A 5 6.88 -13.89 -12.20
N SER A 6 6.26 -13.63 -11.03
CA SER A 6 6.40 -14.48 -9.84
C SER A 6 5.57 -15.76 -9.96
N THR A 7 4.34 -15.68 -10.47
CA THR A 7 3.48 -16.86 -10.72
C THR A 7 4.02 -17.78 -11.80
N LEU A 8 4.71 -17.26 -12.82
CA LEU A 8 5.42 -18.07 -13.83
C LEU A 8 6.67 -18.78 -13.27
N GLY A 9 7.00 -18.57 -11.99
CA GLY A 9 8.03 -19.33 -11.28
C GLY A 9 9.45 -18.78 -11.40
N ILE A 10 9.63 -17.61 -12.01
CA ILE A 10 10.94 -16.96 -12.24
C ILE A 10 11.42 -16.23 -10.96
N LEU A 11 10.51 -15.67 -10.17
CA LEU A 11 10.79 -15.04 -8.87
C LEU A 11 10.04 -15.79 -7.77
N ARG A 12 10.77 -16.60 -7.01
CA ARG A 12 10.30 -17.29 -5.81
C ARG A 12 10.88 -16.55 -4.62
N LEU A 13 10.04 -15.85 -3.88
CA LEU A 13 10.41 -15.26 -2.59
C LEU A 13 9.52 -15.92 -1.56
N ASP A 14 10.13 -16.48 -0.52
CA ASP A 14 9.40 -17.15 0.55
C ASP A 14 8.52 -16.16 1.31
N PRO A 15 7.36 -16.61 1.83
CA PRO A 15 6.48 -15.83 2.70
C PRO A 15 7.23 -15.14 3.83
N ASP A 16 8.20 -15.85 4.42
CA ASP A 16 9.09 -15.40 5.49
C ASP A 16 9.81 -14.08 5.17
N TRP A 17 10.02 -13.77 3.89
CA TRP A 17 10.59 -12.49 3.46
C TRP A 17 9.54 -11.50 2.98
N THR A 18 8.49 -11.98 2.32
CA THR A 18 7.49 -11.09 1.70
C THR A 18 6.54 -10.48 2.73
N GLU A 19 6.13 -11.21 3.76
CA GLU A 19 5.22 -10.72 4.79
C GLU A 19 5.85 -9.59 5.64
N PRO A 20 7.09 -9.71 6.14
CA PRO A 20 7.76 -8.60 6.81
C PRO A 20 7.97 -7.39 5.91
N MET A 21 8.29 -7.60 4.63
CA MET A 21 8.46 -6.49 3.69
C MET A 21 7.14 -5.75 3.45
N ILE A 22 6.01 -6.44 3.32
CA ILE A 22 4.68 -5.82 3.23
C ILE A 22 4.40 -5.01 4.49
N ALA A 23 4.60 -5.59 5.68
CA ALA A 23 4.40 -4.89 6.94
C ALA A 23 5.28 -3.63 7.06
N LEU A 24 6.54 -3.71 6.62
CA LEU A 24 7.47 -2.59 6.58
C LEU A 24 6.98 -1.45 5.67
N THR A 25 6.37 -1.77 4.51
CA THR A 25 5.80 -0.73 3.64
C THR A 25 4.61 0.00 4.30
N ILE A 26 3.79 -0.71 5.09
CA ILE A 26 2.67 -0.12 5.84
C ILE A 26 3.19 0.85 6.90
N VAL A 27 4.20 0.42 7.67
CA VAL A 27 4.88 1.28 8.65
C VAL A 27 5.45 2.52 7.96
N TYR A 28 6.16 2.32 6.84
CA TYR A 28 6.77 3.41 6.09
C TYR A 28 5.74 4.46 5.65
N ILE A 29 4.62 4.05 5.04
CA ILE A 29 3.57 4.99 4.62
C ILE A 29 2.96 5.71 5.82
N GLY A 30 2.66 5.01 6.91
CA GLY A 30 2.11 5.62 8.12
C GLY A 30 3.04 6.70 8.70
N VAL A 31 4.34 6.40 8.78
CA VAL A 31 5.37 7.35 9.24
C VAL A 31 5.53 8.51 8.27
N GLU A 32 5.60 8.26 6.96
CA GLU A 32 5.68 9.33 5.96
C GLU A 32 4.47 10.27 6.07
N ASN A 33 3.28 9.74 6.31
CA ASN A 33 2.06 10.52 6.45
C ASN A 33 2.08 11.38 7.73
N LEU A 34 2.50 10.82 8.87
CA LEU A 34 2.68 11.56 10.12
C LEU A 34 3.71 12.69 9.95
N LEU A 35 4.85 12.41 9.33
CA LEU A 35 5.88 13.41 9.06
C LEU A 35 5.39 14.50 8.09
N ALA A 36 4.58 14.14 7.09
CA ALA A 36 3.97 15.11 6.18
C ALA A 36 3.00 16.04 6.93
N LEU A 37 2.14 15.49 7.81
CA LEU A 37 1.21 16.24 8.64
C LEU A 37 1.93 17.14 9.66
N TYR A 38 3.03 16.65 10.26
CA TYR A 38 3.87 17.44 11.15
C TYR A 38 4.53 18.62 10.42
N ARG A 39 5.14 18.38 9.25
CA ARG A 39 5.76 19.46 8.45
C ARG A 39 4.75 20.47 7.92
N ALA A 40 3.52 20.04 7.62
CA ALA A 40 2.44 20.94 7.23
C ALA A 40 1.96 21.84 8.39
N ARG A 41 2.28 21.51 9.65
CA ARG A 41 2.02 22.36 10.82
C ARG A 41 2.98 23.55 10.90
N ASP A 42 4.25 23.34 10.53
CA ASP A 42 5.32 24.32 10.72
C ASP A 42 5.66 25.12 9.46
N ALA A 43 5.32 24.64 8.27
CA ALA A 43 5.63 25.31 7.00
C ALA A 43 4.36 25.83 6.32
N GLY A 44 4.24 27.16 6.22
CA GLY A 44 3.33 27.81 5.28
C GLY A 44 3.65 27.35 3.85
N THR A 45 2.85 26.40 3.36
CA THR A 45 2.58 26.07 1.95
C THR A 45 3.73 26.31 0.96
N ARG A 46 4.64 25.34 0.82
CA ARG A 46 5.42 25.18 -0.43
C ARG A 46 5.39 23.74 -0.92
N PRO A 47 4.81 23.47 -2.10
CA PRO A 47 4.81 22.13 -2.68
C PRO A 47 6.21 21.79 -3.21
N ARG A 48 6.91 20.84 -2.55
CA ARG A 48 8.22 20.35 -2.99
C ARG A 48 8.05 19.42 -4.20
N ARG A 49 8.17 19.98 -5.41
CA ARG A 49 8.18 19.26 -6.71
C ARG A 49 9.19 18.08 -6.76
N SER A 50 10.27 18.16 -5.98
CA SER A 50 11.27 17.07 -5.83
C SER A 50 10.73 15.80 -5.14
N ALA A 51 9.62 15.86 -4.40
CA ALA A 51 9.03 14.69 -3.77
C ALA A 51 8.32 13.74 -4.76
N HIS A 52 7.99 14.21 -5.97
CA HIS A 52 7.17 13.46 -6.92
C HIS A 52 7.90 12.22 -7.48
N TRP A 53 9.13 12.38 -8.00
CA TRP A 53 9.90 11.27 -8.57
C TRP A 53 10.22 10.18 -7.54
N ARG A 54 10.55 10.56 -6.31
CA ARG A 54 10.76 9.61 -5.21
C ARG A 54 9.49 8.83 -4.89
N ARG A 55 8.33 9.49 -4.91
CA ARG A 55 7.03 8.83 -4.67
C ARG A 55 6.67 7.84 -5.77
N ILE A 56 6.91 8.16 -7.04
CA ILE A 56 6.70 7.22 -8.14
C ILE A 56 7.54 5.96 -7.93
N GLY A 57 8.84 6.12 -7.62
CA GLY A 57 9.73 4.99 -7.35
C GLY A 57 9.26 4.14 -6.16
N LEU A 58 8.81 4.76 -5.07
CA LEU A 58 8.28 4.06 -3.89
C LEU A 58 7.01 3.28 -4.21
N VAL A 59 6.04 3.89 -4.90
CA VAL A 59 4.79 3.22 -5.29
C VAL A 59 5.08 2.03 -6.19
N PHE A 60 6.03 2.17 -7.12
CA PHE A 60 6.47 1.05 -7.96
C PHE A 60 7.03 -0.10 -7.11
N VAL A 61 8.01 0.17 -6.24
CA VAL A 61 8.64 -0.84 -5.37
C VAL A 61 7.61 -1.51 -4.46
N PHE A 62 6.70 -0.76 -3.86
CA PHE A 62 5.63 -1.32 -3.04
C PHE A 62 4.70 -2.21 -3.87
N GLY A 63 4.34 -1.78 -5.08
CA GLY A 63 3.60 -2.61 -6.01
C GLY A 63 4.31 -3.92 -6.38
N LEU A 64 5.65 -3.92 -6.48
CA LEU A 64 6.42 -5.15 -6.67
C LEU A 64 6.30 -6.08 -5.45
N ILE A 65 6.57 -5.56 -4.25
CA ILE A 65 6.55 -6.34 -2.99
C ILE A 65 5.17 -6.97 -2.77
N HIS A 66 4.10 -6.17 -2.89
CA HIS A 66 2.73 -6.67 -2.72
C HIS A 66 2.35 -7.67 -3.81
N GLY A 67 2.76 -7.41 -5.07
CA GLY A 67 2.54 -8.34 -6.18
C GLY A 67 3.26 -9.68 -6.00
N VAL A 68 4.36 -9.74 -5.26
CA VAL A 68 4.98 -11.02 -4.91
C VAL A 68 4.17 -11.69 -3.79
N GLY A 69 3.80 -10.97 -2.72
CA GLY A 69 3.02 -11.55 -1.62
C GLY A 69 1.65 -12.11 -2.04
N PHE A 70 0.94 -11.43 -2.94
CA PHE A 70 -0.33 -11.95 -3.47
C PHE A 70 -0.15 -13.21 -4.32
N SER A 71 0.97 -13.35 -5.03
CA SER A 71 1.24 -14.54 -5.85
C SER A 71 1.36 -15.80 -5.00
N TYR A 72 1.82 -15.69 -3.75
CA TYR A 72 1.86 -16.79 -2.79
C TYR A 72 0.44 -17.23 -2.42
N VAL A 73 -0.43 -16.27 -2.04
CA VAL A 73 -1.83 -16.54 -1.67
C VAL A 73 -2.59 -17.21 -2.82
N LEU A 74 -2.40 -16.76 -4.06
CA LEU A 74 -3.00 -17.39 -5.24
C LEU A 74 -2.58 -18.84 -5.46
N ARG A 75 -1.32 -19.18 -5.14
CA ARG A 75 -0.82 -20.55 -5.24
C ARG A 75 -1.35 -21.44 -4.13
N GLU A 76 -1.47 -20.91 -2.91
CA GLU A 76 -2.01 -21.63 -1.76
C GLU A 76 -3.50 -21.96 -1.93
N MET A 77 -4.23 -21.12 -2.68
CA MET A 77 -5.60 -21.41 -3.11
C MET A 77 -5.72 -22.56 -4.13
N GLY A 78 -4.61 -23.16 -4.58
CA GLY A 78 -4.61 -24.40 -5.36
C GLY A 78 -4.96 -24.27 -6.85
N LEU A 79 -4.97 -23.05 -7.41
CA LEU A 79 -5.26 -22.81 -8.83
C LEU A 79 -4.07 -23.20 -9.71
N ARG A 80 -3.90 -24.51 -9.95
CA ARG A 80 -2.84 -25.07 -10.81
C ARG A 80 -3.23 -25.14 -12.29
N GLU A 81 -4.52 -25.26 -12.62
CA GLU A 81 -4.97 -25.55 -13.99
C GLU A 81 -5.34 -24.30 -14.81
N ASP A 82 -5.87 -23.24 -14.17
CA ASP A 82 -6.23 -21.97 -14.85
C ASP A 82 -5.51 -20.77 -14.23
N LEU A 83 -4.17 -20.81 -14.23
CA LEU A 83 -3.33 -19.75 -13.68
C LEU A 83 -3.55 -18.40 -14.40
N LEU A 84 -3.80 -18.43 -15.71
CA LEU A 84 -4.02 -17.23 -16.51
C LEU A 84 -5.35 -16.56 -16.18
N GLY A 85 -6.45 -17.31 -16.10
CA GLY A 85 -7.75 -16.81 -15.66
C GLY A 85 -7.70 -16.29 -14.23
N ALA A 86 -7.07 -17.03 -13.32
CA ALA A 86 -6.86 -16.63 -11.93
C ALA A 86 -6.15 -15.27 -11.81
N LEU A 87 -5.07 -15.09 -12.56
CA LEU A 87 -4.34 -13.82 -12.61
C LEU A 87 -5.20 -12.70 -13.17
N LEU A 88 -5.95 -12.95 -14.24
CA LEU A 88 -6.82 -11.95 -14.86
C LEU A 88 -7.90 -11.46 -13.89
N TYR A 89 -8.66 -12.38 -13.30
CA TYR A 89 -9.72 -12.04 -12.35
C TYR A 89 -9.19 -11.42 -11.07
N PHE A 90 -8.03 -11.87 -10.58
CA PHE A 90 -7.39 -11.25 -9.44
C PHE A 90 -6.98 -9.80 -9.73
N ASN A 91 -6.30 -9.54 -10.85
CA ASN A 91 -5.89 -8.18 -11.21
C ASN A 91 -7.11 -7.28 -11.46
N ALA A 92 -8.14 -7.78 -12.13
CA ALA A 92 -9.40 -7.07 -12.32
C ALA A 92 -10.07 -6.73 -10.98
N GLY A 93 -10.10 -7.68 -10.04
CA GLY A 93 -10.62 -7.45 -8.69
C GLY A 93 -9.83 -6.39 -7.91
N VAL A 94 -8.49 -6.42 -7.99
CA VAL A 94 -7.62 -5.41 -7.37
C VAL A 94 -7.87 -4.03 -7.97
N GLU A 95 -7.93 -3.94 -9.30
CA GLU A 95 -8.16 -2.68 -10.02
C GLU A 95 -9.55 -2.10 -9.68
N LEU A 96 -10.60 -2.93 -9.68
CA LEU A 96 -11.94 -2.54 -9.26
C LEU A 96 -11.98 -2.09 -7.80
N GLY A 97 -11.28 -2.79 -6.90
CA GLY A 97 -11.15 -2.41 -5.50
C GLY A 97 -10.47 -1.06 -5.33
N GLN A 98 -9.37 -0.81 -6.04
CA GLN A 98 -8.66 0.48 -6.04
C GLN A 98 -9.55 1.61 -6.56
N ILE A 99 -10.25 1.40 -7.68
CA ILE A 99 -11.20 2.37 -8.23
C ILE A 99 -12.31 2.65 -7.22
N GLY A 100 -12.89 1.63 -6.60
CA GLY A 100 -13.93 1.77 -5.57
C GLY A 100 -13.46 2.57 -4.36
N ILE A 101 -12.27 2.26 -3.83
CA ILE A 101 -11.67 3.02 -2.73
C ILE A 101 -11.48 4.47 -3.13
N ILE A 102 -10.91 4.75 -4.30
CA ILE A 102 -10.69 6.12 -4.79
C ILE A 102 -12.02 6.86 -4.96
N ALA A 103 -13.02 6.22 -5.55
CA ALA A 103 -14.34 6.80 -5.80
C ALA A 103 -15.07 7.20 -4.51
N VAL A 104 -14.83 6.48 -3.39
CA VAL A 104 -15.41 6.81 -2.08
C VAL A 104 -14.54 7.81 -1.31
N THR A 105 -13.23 7.58 -1.27
CA THR A 105 -12.31 8.36 -0.42
C THR A 105 -12.01 9.75 -0.97
N LEU A 106 -11.92 9.95 -2.30
CA LEU A 106 -11.67 11.28 -2.86
C LEU A 106 -12.80 12.27 -2.55
N PRO A 107 -14.09 11.97 -2.82
CA PRO A 107 -15.18 12.88 -2.45
C PRO A 107 -15.22 13.13 -0.95
N ALA A 108 -15.03 12.08 -0.13
CA ALA A 108 -14.99 12.22 1.32
C ALA A 108 -13.89 13.20 1.75
N LEU A 109 -12.67 13.06 1.23
CA LEU A 109 -11.55 13.96 1.52
C LEU A 109 -11.79 15.40 1.07
N LEU A 110 -12.38 15.61 -0.11
CA LEU A 110 -12.70 16.95 -0.63
C LEU A 110 -13.75 17.67 0.21
N LEU A 111 -14.72 16.93 0.77
CA LEU A 111 -15.71 17.48 1.70
C LEU A 111 -15.10 17.74 3.09
N TRP A 112 -14.14 16.90 3.48
CA TRP A 112 -13.48 16.91 4.79
C TRP A 112 -12.47 18.04 4.98
N ASP A 113 -11.80 18.49 3.91
CA ASP A 113 -10.77 19.55 3.93
C ASP A 113 -11.32 20.92 4.39
N ARG A 114 -12.64 21.08 4.48
CA ARG A 114 -13.28 22.29 5.05
C ARG A 114 -13.41 22.28 6.57
N ALA A 115 -13.16 21.16 7.25
CA ALA A 115 -13.32 21.03 8.70
C ALA A 115 -11.97 20.97 9.43
N ARG A 116 -11.77 21.84 10.43
CA ARG A 116 -10.56 21.85 11.30
C ARG A 116 -10.36 20.55 12.09
N TRP A 117 -11.41 19.73 12.22
CA TRP A 117 -11.32 18.37 12.77
C TRP A 117 -10.56 17.39 11.89
N GLY A 118 -10.40 17.70 10.60
CA GLY A 118 -9.86 16.74 9.67
C GLY A 118 -8.40 16.38 9.90
N ARG A 119 -7.61 17.33 10.42
CA ARG A 119 -6.20 17.09 10.71
C ARG A 119 -5.99 16.16 11.91
N HIS A 120 -6.74 16.34 13.00
CA HIS A 120 -6.59 15.50 14.20
C HIS A 120 -6.96 14.04 13.91
N PHE A 121 -8.03 13.84 13.13
CA PHE A 121 -8.42 12.51 12.66
C PHE A 121 -7.35 11.89 11.75
N SER A 122 -6.81 12.64 10.77
CA SER A 122 -5.74 12.14 9.90
C SER A 122 -4.47 11.74 10.67
N VAL A 123 -4.11 12.48 11.72
CA VAL A 123 -3.00 12.10 12.62
C VAL A 123 -3.34 10.81 13.37
N ALA A 124 -4.54 10.70 13.95
CA ALA A 124 -4.96 9.51 14.67
C ALA A 124 -4.97 8.25 13.78
N VAL A 125 -5.54 8.35 12.57
CA VAL A 125 -5.55 7.26 11.59
C VAL A 125 -4.14 6.88 11.18
N SER A 126 -3.27 7.85 10.89
CA SER A 126 -1.89 7.56 10.48
C SER A 126 -1.09 6.91 11.61
N ALA A 127 -1.27 7.35 12.85
CA ALA A 127 -0.67 6.74 14.02
C ALA A 127 -1.17 5.30 14.22
N ALA A 128 -2.48 5.06 14.07
CA ALA A 128 -3.04 3.72 14.14
C ALA A 128 -2.45 2.81 13.05
N VAL A 129 -2.38 3.27 11.80
CA VAL A 129 -1.76 2.52 10.69
C VAL A 129 -0.30 2.20 10.97
N THR A 130 0.48 3.16 11.47
CA THR A 130 1.88 2.91 11.86
C THR A 130 1.99 1.88 12.97
N LEU A 131 1.18 1.98 14.02
CA LEU A 131 1.21 1.05 15.15
C LEU A 131 0.78 -0.37 14.74
N ILE A 132 -0.29 -0.49 13.95
CA ILE A 132 -0.74 -1.78 13.41
C ILE A 132 0.34 -2.37 12.50
N GLY A 133 0.91 -1.57 11.59
CA GLY A 133 2.02 -2.01 10.74
C GLY A 133 3.21 -2.49 11.55
N ALA A 134 3.57 -1.79 12.63
CA ALA A 134 4.68 -2.15 13.49
C ALA A 134 4.41 -3.44 14.27
N ALA A 135 3.19 -3.59 14.80
CA ALA A 135 2.76 -4.83 15.46
C ALA A 135 2.82 -6.01 14.48
N LEU A 136 2.29 -5.83 13.26
CA LEU A 136 2.35 -6.83 12.20
C LEU A 136 3.80 -7.19 11.87
N LEU A 137 4.69 -6.21 11.74
CA LEU A 137 6.10 -6.44 11.46
C LEU A 137 6.73 -7.31 12.56
N VAL A 138 6.49 -7.00 13.83
CA VAL A 138 7.03 -7.79 14.96
C VAL A 138 6.47 -9.22 14.97
N THR A 139 5.20 -9.41 14.64
CA THR A 139 4.58 -10.75 14.63
C THR A 139 4.98 -11.62 13.43
N ARG A 140 5.53 -11.01 12.38
CA ARG A 140 5.87 -11.70 11.12
C ARG A 140 7.38 -11.83 10.90
N LEU A 141 8.19 -11.24 11.77
CA LEU A 141 9.64 -11.48 11.90
C LEU A 141 9.91 -12.79 12.64
#